data_AF-A0AAW3MUD2-F1
#
_entry.id   AF-A0AAW3MUD2-F1
#
_cell.length_a   1.000
_cell.length_b   1.000
_cell.length_c   1.000
_cell.angle_alpha   90.00
_cell.angle_beta   90.00
_cell.angle_gamma   90.00
#
_symmetry.space_group_name_H-M   'P 1'
#
loop_
_entity.id
_entity.type
_entity.pdbx_description
1 polymer ?
#
loop_
_entity_poly.entity_id
_entity_poly.type
_entity_poly.pdbx_seq_one_letter_code
_entity_poly.pdbx_strand_id
1 'polypeptide(L)'
;MPYILQHVQGPAPLPVGERVWGDAPEIDFGAMTSCIALVEETPGQALSVRAIHLSIVSADGTPVYDPASNVAGQVVAIMQANGNLRACLGRIDIWQNNASAQVRNFFVALMQQLNILDWVQLPDGNLQARMHNGGIQYRQVGAWVDV
;
A
#
# COMPACT_ATOMS: atom_id res chain seq x y z
N MET A 1 3.34 20.08 7.04
CA MET A 1 4.47 19.13 7.04
C MET A 1 4.31 18.27 5.81
N PRO A 2 5.35 18.06 4.99
CA PRO A 2 5.19 17.30 3.76
C PRO A 2 4.72 15.88 4.07
N TYR A 3 3.89 15.34 3.18
CA TYR A 3 3.48 13.95 3.24
C TYR A 3 4.69 13.08 2.86
N ILE A 4 5.37 12.55 3.87
CA ILE A 4 6.58 11.72 3.70
C ILE A 4 6.30 10.29 4.16
N LEU A 5 6.67 9.32 3.32
CA LEU A 5 6.66 7.90 3.63
C LEU A 5 7.89 7.55 4.47
N GLN A 6 7.68 6.96 5.64
CA GLN A 6 8.74 6.58 6.56
C GLN A 6 9.02 5.08 6.47
N HIS A 7 10.29 4.70 6.45
CA HIS A 7 10.68 3.30 6.47
C HIS A 7 10.71 2.77 7.91
N VAL A 8 10.18 1.57 8.13
CA VAL A 8 10.29 0.83 9.40
C VAL A 8 10.89 -0.54 9.21
N GLN A 9 11.53 -1.04 10.26
CA GLN A 9 12.12 -2.36 10.32
C GLN A 9 11.75 -3.02 11.65
N GLY A 10 11.70 -4.35 11.67
CA GLY A 10 11.32 -5.11 12.85
C GLY A 10 11.02 -6.57 12.53
N PRO A 11 10.65 -7.37 13.54
CA PRO A 11 10.22 -8.75 13.33
C PRO A 11 8.86 -8.81 12.63
N ALA A 12 8.57 -9.94 11.96
CA ALA A 12 7.23 -10.24 11.47
C ALA A 12 6.30 -10.72 12.61
N PRO A 13 5.00 -10.36 12.62
CA PRO A 13 4.34 -9.42 11.72
C PRO A 13 4.87 -7.99 11.92
N LEU A 14 5.35 -7.35 10.86
CA LEU A 14 5.91 -6.00 10.92
C LEU A 14 4.77 -4.98 10.86
N PRO A 15 4.62 -4.10 11.87
CA PRO A 15 3.60 -3.06 11.85
C PRO A 15 3.92 -1.98 10.79
N VAL A 16 3.01 -1.78 9.84
CA VAL A 16 3.10 -0.76 8.78
C VAL A 16 1.84 0.12 8.81
N GLY A 17 1.88 1.15 9.64
CA GLY A 17 0.79 2.13 9.78
C GLY A 17 0.77 3.19 8.67
N GLU A 18 -0.18 4.11 8.72
CA GLU A 18 -0.32 5.17 7.70
C GLU A 18 0.98 5.92 7.42
N ARG A 19 1.30 6.07 6.13
CA ARG A 19 2.50 6.76 5.63
C ARG A 19 3.81 6.07 6.05
N VAL A 20 3.73 4.79 6.35
CA VAL A 20 4.88 3.94 6.64
C VAL A 20 5.01 2.89 5.54
N TRP A 21 6.23 2.45 5.31
CA TRP A 21 6.54 1.29 4.48
C TRP A 21 7.60 0.40 5.12
N GLY A 22 7.63 -0.86 4.72
CA GLY A 22 8.64 -1.82 5.19
C GLY A 22 8.62 -3.12 4.40
N ASP A 23 9.65 -3.93 4.63
CA ASP A 23 9.83 -5.25 4.03
C ASP A 23 9.76 -6.31 5.16
N ALA A 24 8.88 -7.31 5.03
CA ALA A 24 8.80 -8.43 5.98
C ALA A 24 8.08 -9.65 5.39
N PRO A 25 8.28 -10.86 5.95
CA PRO A 25 7.50 -12.04 5.57
C PRO A 25 6.00 -11.91 5.80
N GLU A 26 5.61 -11.18 6.86
CA GLU A 26 4.23 -10.83 7.17
C GLU A 26 4.18 -9.38 7.63
N ILE A 27 3.22 -8.63 7.10
CA ILE A 27 2.95 -7.22 7.38
C ILE A 27 1.61 -7.11 8.10
N ASP A 28 1.58 -6.31 9.15
CA ASP A 28 0.35 -5.89 9.82
C ASP A 28 0.11 -4.41 9.58
N PHE A 29 -0.90 -4.08 8.78
CA PHE A 29 -1.26 -2.69 8.53
C PHE A 29 -2.05 -2.05 9.68
N GLY A 30 -2.49 -2.86 10.65
CA GLY A 30 -3.47 -2.44 11.64
C GLY A 30 -4.79 -2.06 10.98
N ALA A 31 -5.51 -1.13 11.60
CA ALA A 31 -6.79 -0.67 11.09
C ALA A 31 -6.64 0.20 9.84
N MET A 32 -7.20 -0.25 8.73
CA MET A 32 -7.32 0.50 7.48
C MET A 32 -8.65 1.27 7.49
N THR A 33 -8.59 2.61 7.46
CA THR A 33 -9.78 3.46 7.36
C THR A 33 -9.65 4.34 6.13
N SER A 34 -10.40 4.02 5.07
CA SER A 34 -10.29 4.75 3.79
C SER A 34 -8.89 4.73 3.14
N CYS A 35 -8.00 3.86 3.61
CA CYS A 35 -6.63 3.73 3.14
C CYS A 35 -6.50 2.59 2.12
N ILE A 36 -5.40 2.62 1.37
CA ILE A 36 -4.97 1.52 0.52
C ILE A 36 -3.61 1.02 0.98
N ALA A 37 -3.39 -0.28 0.83
CA ALA A 37 -2.11 -0.93 0.99
C ALA A 37 -1.57 -1.27 -0.41
N LEU A 38 -0.38 -0.79 -0.72
CA LEU A 38 0.37 -1.21 -1.90
C LEU A 38 1.34 -2.28 -1.48
N VAL A 39 1.32 -3.42 -2.16
CA VAL A 39 2.16 -4.56 -1.84
C VAL A 39 2.86 -5.07 -3.10
N GLU A 40 4.12 -5.48 -2.96
CA GLU A 40 4.88 -6.18 -3.99
C GLU A 40 5.79 -7.23 -3.36
N GLU A 41 6.18 -8.26 -4.12
CA GLU A 41 7.29 -9.12 -3.71
C GLU A 41 8.54 -8.26 -3.48
N THR A 42 9.19 -8.39 -2.32
CA THR A 42 10.42 -7.64 -2.05
C THR A 42 11.51 -8.08 -3.04
N PRO A 43 12.08 -7.17 -3.85
CA PRO A 43 13.11 -7.55 -4.82
C PRO A 43 14.31 -8.27 -4.18
N GLY A 44 14.59 -9.48 -4.64
CA GLY A 44 15.68 -10.31 -4.13
C GLY A 44 15.38 -11.03 -2.80
N GLN A 45 14.17 -10.93 -2.26
CA GLN A 45 13.73 -11.61 -1.04
C GLN A 45 12.38 -12.30 -1.25
N ALA A 46 12.40 -13.49 -1.86
CA ALA A 46 11.19 -14.21 -2.29
C ALA A 46 10.18 -14.59 -1.18
N LEU A 47 10.59 -14.49 0.08
CA LEU A 47 9.74 -14.76 1.24
C LEU A 47 9.25 -13.50 1.95
N SER A 48 9.53 -12.32 1.41
CA SER A 48 9.16 -11.02 1.98
C SER A 48 8.24 -10.27 1.02
N VAL A 49 7.27 -9.56 1.60
CA VAL A 49 6.48 -8.55 0.90
C VAL A 49 7.01 -7.17 1.28
N ARG A 50 7.13 -6.30 0.29
CA ARG A 50 7.29 -4.86 0.47
C ARG A 50 5.91 -4.24 0.54
N ALA A 51 5.64 -3.50 1.59
CA ALA A 51 4.32 -2.93 1.84
C ALA A 51 4.39 -1.44 2.11
N ILE A 52 3.43 -0.68 1.58
CA ILE A 52 3.20 0.74 1.86
C ILE A 52 1.75 0.93 2.29
N HIS A 53 1.53 1.57 3.43
CA HIS A 53 0.20 2.01 3.86
C HIS A 53 -0.02 3.46 3.42
N LEU A 54 -0.92 3.66 2.48
CA LEU A 54 -1.18 4.98 1.89
C LEU A 54 -2.56 5.51 2.29
N SER A 55 -2.58 6.71 2.84
CA SER A 55 -3.78 7.50 3.15
C SER A 55 -3.95 8.66 2.17
N ILE A 56 -5.17 9.18 2.02
CA ILE A 56 -5.47 10.29 1.07
C ILE A 56 -4.92 11.64 1.57
N VAL A 57 -4.79 11.80 2.89
CA VAL A 57 -4.30 13.00 3.55
C VAL A 57 -3.37 12.64 4.70
N SER A 58 -2.38 13.49 4.97
CA SER A 58 -1.59 13.43 6.20
C SER A 58 -2.39 13.87 7.42
N ALA A 59 -1.83 13.68 8.61
CA ALA A 59 -2.44 14.10 9.87
C ALA A 59 -2.71 15.63 9.97
N ASP A 60 -1.99 16.45 9.20
CA ASP A 60 -2.21 17.90 9.14
C ASP A 60 -3.07 18.35 7.95
N GLY A 61 -3.64 17.39 7.20
CA GLY A 61 -4.53 17.66 6.06
C GLY A 61 -3.82 17.89 4.73
N THR A 62 -2.49 17.75 4.67
CA THR A 62 -1.75 17.80 3.39
C THR A 62 -2.20 16.63 2.49
N PRO A 63 -2.74 16.89 1.30
CA PRO A 63 -3.26 15.83 0.44
C PRO A 63 -2.14 15.01 -0.21
N VAL A 64 -2.43 13.75 -0.51
CA VAL A 64 -1.49 12.80 -1.14
C VAL A 64 -1.00 13.27 -2.52
N TYR A 65 -1.80 14.10 -3.21
CA TYR A 65 -1.46 14.68 -4.51
C TYR A 65 -0.70 16.01 -4.41
N ASP A 66 -0.36 16.47 -3.20
CA ASP A 66 0.42 17.69 -3.01
C ASP A 66 1.77 17.61 -3.74
N PRO A 67 2.06 18.54 -4.69
CA PRO A 67 3.29 18.48 -5.48
C PRO A 67 4.56 18.61 -4.64
N ALA A 68 4.52 19.37 -3.54
CA ALA A 68 5.68 19.55 -2.67
C ALA A 68 6.03 18.25 -1.92
N SER A 69 5.04 17.40 -1.67
CA SER A 69 5.23 16.08 -1.07
C SER A 69 5.70 15.03 -2.07
N ASN A 70 5.33 15.13 -3.36
CA ASN A 70 5.71 14.19 -4.42
C ASN A 70 5.52 12.70 -4.02
N VAL A 71 4.36 12.37 -3.46
CA VAL A 71 4.11 11.03 -2.90
C VAL A 71 4.20 9.93 -3.96
N ALA A 72 3.73 10.19 -5.18
CA ALA A 72 3.88 9.24 -6.29
C ALA A 72 5.35 8.91 -6.57
N GLY A 73 6.24 9.93 -6.59
CA GLY A 73 7.67 9.73 -6.75
C GLY A 73 8.30 8.93 -5.61
N GLN A 74 7.86 9.15 -4.36
CA GLN A 74 8.30 8.34 -3.21
C GLN A 74 7.88 6.87 -3.36
N VAL A 75 6.59 6.63 -3.68
CA VAL A 75 6.06 5.26 -3.87
C VAL A 75 6.81 4.54 -4.98
N VAL A 76 7.06 5.19 -6.12
CA VAL A 76 7.77 4.60 -7.26
C VAL A 76 9.24 4.33 -6.94
N ALA A 77 9.88 5.17 -6.13
CA ALA A 77 11.24 4.91 -5.66
C ALA A 77 11.30 3.72 -4.69
N ILE A 78 10.27 3.55 -3.85
CA ILE A 78 10.15 2.43 -2.91
C ILE A 78 9.80 1.13 -3.66
N MET A 79 8.80 1.16 -4.53
CA MET A 79 8.32 0.04 -5.33
C MET A 79 9.05 0.00 -6.68
N GLN A 80 10.22 -0.64 -6.70
CA GLN A 80 11.14 -0.67 -7.83
C GLN A 80 10.47 -1.22 -9.09
N ALA A 81 10.69 -0.66 -10.28
CA ALA A 81 9.99 -1.06 -11.52
C ALA A 81 10.09 -2.56 -11.92
N ASN A 82 10.99 -3.33 -11.30
CA ASN A 82 11.16 -4.77 -11.48
C ASN A 82 10.50 -5.62 -10.38
N GLY A 83 9.75 -5.01 -9.45
CA GLY A 83 8.95 -5.73 -8.46
C GLY A 83 7.86 -6.54 -9.16
N ASN A 84 7.87 -7.84 -8.95
CA ASN A 84 6.82 -8.73 -9.45
C ASN A 84 5.69 -8.83 -8.41
N LEU A 85 4.55 -9.40 -8.84
CA LEU A 85 3.41 -9.70 -7.97
C LEU A 85 2.92 -8.47 -7.21
N ARG A 86 2.44 -7.46 -7.93
CA ARG A 86 2.00 -6.20 -7.31
C ARG A 86 0.50 -6.16 -7.14
N ALA A 87 0.06 -5.70 -5.98
CA ALA A 87 -1.36 -5.52 -5.71
C ALA A 87 -1.65 -4.25 -4.91
N CYS A 88 -2.89 -3.79 -5.07
CA CYS A 88 -3.49 -2.75 -4.26
C CYS A 88 -4.65 -3.36 -3.48
N LEU A 89 -4.65 -3.19 -2.15
CA LEU A 89 -5.64 -3.77 -1.25
C LEU A 89 -6.29 -2.65 -0.41
N GLY A 90 -7.58 -2.74 -0.11
CA GLY A 90 -8.23 -1.82 0.85
C GLY A 90 -9.44 -1.09 0.29
N ARG A 91 -9.72 0.13 0.79
CA ARG A 91 -10.88 0.96 0.41
C ARG A 91 -10.73 1.64 -0.95
N ILE A 92 -10.45 0.85 -1.97
CA ILE A 92 -10.21 1.33 -3.34
C ILE A 92 -11.41 2.13 -3.87
N ASP A 93 -12.64 1.78 -3.45
CA ASP A 93 -13.87 2.49 -3.78
C ASP A 93 -13.79 3.99 -3.42
N ILE A 94 -13.22 4.32 -2.26
CA ILE A 94 -13.08 5.70 -1.79
C ILE A 94 -12.06 6.49 -2.62
N TRP A 95 -11.06 5.82 -3.19
CA TRP A 95 -10.05 6.44 -4.03
C TRP A 95 -10.55 6.63 -5.47
N GLN A 96 -11.20 5.62 -6.03
CA GLN A 96 -11.77 5.66 -7.38
C GLN A 96 -12.96 6.60 -7.50
N ASN A 97 -13.85 6.61 -6.51
CA ASN A 97 -15.07 7.42 -6.52
C ASN A 97 -14.95 8.66 -5.62
N ASN A 98 -13.72 9.06 -5.25
CA ASN A 98 -13.51 10.23 -4.41
C ASN A 98 -14.15 11.47 -5.01
N ALA A 99 -14.72 12.38 -4.22
CA ALA A 99 -15.27 13.63 -4.75
C ALA A 99 -14.19 14.52 -5.41
N SER A 100 -12.96 14.50 -4.89
CA SER A 100 -11.83 15.23 -5.46
C SER A 100 -11.31 14.54 -6.72
N ALA A 101 -11.34 15.26 -7.85
CA ALA A 101 -10.75 14.78 -9.10
C ALA A 101 -9.24 14.55 -8.98
N GLN A 102 -8.56 15.32 -8.14
CA GLN A 102 -7.11 15.19 -7.92
C GLN A 102 -6.77 13.86 -7.23
N VAL A 103 -7.55 13.42 -6.24
CA VAL A 103 -7.38 12.11 -5.60
C VAL A 103 -7.59 10.99 -6.60
N ARG A 104 -8.69 11.05 -7.38
CA ARG A 104 -8.99 10.05 -8.40
C ARG A 104 -7.86 9.94 -9.44
N ASN A 105 -7.40 11.08 -9.95
CA ASN A 105 -6.34 11.13 -10.96
C ASN A 105 -5.00 10.65 -10.40
N PHE A 106 -4.67 11.02 -9.16
CA PHE A 106 -3.49 10.52 -8.46
C PHE A 106 -3.51 8.99 -8.37
N PHE A 107 -4.64 8.42 -7.91
CA PHE A 107 -4.80 6.98 -7.77
C PHE A 107 -4.59 6.25 -9.09
N VAL A 108 -5.31 6.67 -10.14
CA VAL A 108 -5.23 6.04 -11.47
C VAL A 108 -3.82 6.12 -12.04
N ALA A 109 -3.18 7.30 -11.97
CA ALA A 109 -1.83 7.49 -12.46
C ALA A 109 -0.82 6.61 -11.68
N LEU A 110 -0.97 6.49 -10.36
CA LEU A 110 -0.10 5.66 -9.54
C LEU A 110 -0.23 4.17 -9.88
N MET A 111 -1.45 3.65 -10.01
CA MET A 111 -1.67 2.25 -10.39
C MET A 111 -1.08 1.94 -11.77
N GLN A 112 -1.26 2.86 -12.73
CA GLN A 112 -0.69 2.73 -14.08
C GLN A 112 0.84 2.74 -14.05
N GLN A 113 1.44 3.69 -13.31
CA GLN A 113 2.89 3.84 -13.23
C GLN A 113 3.56 2.63 -12.57
N LEU A 114 2.89 2.01 -11.61
CA LEU A 114 3.35 0.79 -10.94
C LEU A 114 2.93 -0.49 -11.67
N ASN A 115 2.20 -0.41 -12.78
CA ASN A 115 1.63 -1.56 -13.48
C ASN A 115 0.89 -2.53 -12.53
N ILE A 116 0.14 -1.99 -11.57
CA ILE A 116 -0.66 -2.79 -10.64
C ILE A 116 -1.95 -3.19 -11.34
N LEU A 117 -2.13 -4.49 -11.55
CA LEU A 117 -3.33 -5.06 -12.17
C LEU A 117 -4.29 -5.66 -11.15
N ASP A 118 -3.77 -6.17 -10.03
CA ASP A 118 -4.57 -6.85 -9.01
C ASP A 118 -5.07 -5.85 -7.95
N TRP A 119 -6.36 -5.53 -8.02
CA TRP A 119 -7.01 -4.55 -7.15
C TRP A 119 -8.05 -5.27 -6.30
N VAL A 120 -7.74 -5.47 -5.02
CA VAL A 120 -8.64 -6.14 -4.08
C VAL A 120 -9.37 -5.07 -3.27
N GLN A 121 -10.62 -4.81 -3.66
CA GLN A 121 -11.49 -3.91 -2.90
C GLN A 121 -11.99 -4.61 -1.63
N LEU A 122 -11.71 -3.99 -0.49
CA LEU A 122 -12.04 -4.48 0.85
C LEU A 122 -12.76 -3.38 1.64
N PRO A 123 -13.62 -3.70 2.62
CA PRO A 123 -14.16 -2.72 3.57
C PRO A 123 -13.10 -2.23 4.56
N ASP A 124 -13.46 -1.26 5.42
CA ASP A 124 -12.61 -0.82 6.52
C ASP A 124 -12.40 -1.97 7.50
N GLY A 125 -11.23 -2.02 8.13
CA GLY A 125 -10.90 -3.06 9.09
C GLY A 125 -9.41 -3.33 9.15
N ASN A 126 -9.03 -4.29 9.99
CA ASN A 126 -7.64 -4.71 10.06
C ASN A 126 -7.23 -5.40 8.76
N LEU A 127 -6.00 -5.18 8.32
CA LEU A 127 -5.45 -5.82 7.13
C LEU A 127 -4.06 -6.35 7.41
N GLN A 128 -3.80 -7.58 6.97
CA GLN A 128 -2.46 -8.15 6.97
C GLN A 128 -2.17 -8.71 5.59
N ALA A 129 -0.90 -8.68 5.19
CA ALA A 129 -0.41 -9.25 3.95
C ALA A 129 0.86 -10.06 4.18
N ARG A 130 1.09 -11.10 3.39
CA ARG A 130 2.29 -11.95 3.49
C ARG A 130 2.66 -12.55 2.14
N MET A 131 3.91 -13.01 2.04
CA MET A 131 4.30 -13.94 0.99
C MET A 131 4.05 -15.38 1.43
N HIS A 132 3.44 -16.19 0.56
CA HIS A 132 3.23 -17.61 0.81
C HIS A 132 3.22 -18.39 -0.51
N ASN A 133 4.04 -19.45 -0.60
CA ASN A 133 4.18 -20.29 -1.79
C ASN A 133 4.42 -19.52 -3.11
N GLY A 134 5.14 -18.41 -3.04
CA GLY A 134 5.44 -17.57 -4.22
C GLY A 134 4.30 -16.68 -4.69
N GLY A 135 3.24 -16.50 -3.89
CA GLY A 135 2.17 -15.54 -4.11
C GLY A 135 1.97 -14.61 -2.92
N ILE A 136 1.30 -13.48 -3.16
CA ILE A 136 0.84 -12.59 -2.09
C ILE A 136 -0.49 -13.12 -1.56
N GLN A 137 -0.61 -13.15 -0.23
CA GLN A 137 -1.86 -13.41 0.46
C GLN A 137 -2.24 -12.22 1.33
N TYR A 138 -3.53 -12.04 1.56
CA TYR A 138 -4.07 -11.08 2.51
C TYR A 138 -5.10 -11.71 3.45
N ARG A 139 -5.37 -11.05 4.57
CA ARG A 139 -6.52 -11.34 5.43
C ARG A 139 -7.02 -10.08 6.15
N GLN A 140 -8.32 -10.02 6.40
CA GLN A 140 -8.92 -9.05 7.35
C GLN A 140 -9.28 -9.72 8.67
N VAL A 141 -9.97 -10.86 8.59
CA VAL A 141 -10.31 -11.73 9.72
C VAL A 141 -10.32 -13.17 9.22
N GLY A 142 -9.79 -14.10 10.01
CA GLY A 142 -9.86 -15.53 9.72
C GLY A 142 -8.79 -16.01 8.73
N ALA A 143 -9.23 -16.66 7.65
CA ALA A 143 -8.35 -17.35 6.71
C ALA A 143 -7.59 -16.38 5.80
N TRP A 144 -6.42 -16.82 5.34
CA TRP A 144 -5.65 -16.14 4.30
C TRP A 144 -6.27 -16.39 2.93
N VAL A 145 -6.26 -15.35 2.09
CA VAL A 145 -6.80 -15.35 0.73
C VAL A 145 -5.67 -14.98 -0.22
N ASP A 146 -5.51 -15.74 -1.31
CA ASP A 146 -4.60 -15.38 -2.39
C ASP A 146 -5.11 -14.11 -3.09
N VAL A 147 -4.19 -13.21 -3.42
CA VAL A 147 -4.50 -12.01 -4.22
C VAL A 147 -4.87 -12.39 -5.64
#